data_AF-B4KRH7-F1
#
_entry.id   AF-B4KRH7-F1
#
_cell.length_a   1.000
_cell.length_b   1.000
_cell.length_c   1.000
_cell.angle_alpha   90.00
_cell.angle_beta   90.00
_cell.angle_gamma   90.00
#
_symmetry.space_group_name_H-M   'P 1'
#
loop_
_entity.id
_entity.type
_entity.pdbx_description
1 polymer ?
#
loop_
_entity_poly.entity_id
_entity_poly.type
_entity_poly.pdbx_seq_one_letter_code
_entity_poly.pdbx_strand_id
1 'polypeptide(L)'
;MKIFRLRSVKLVLIGFIIVNLVFFYYTWNSFLWRRISRALTGEATDTKPKSEAAHGPKISPKDKARNANKHIRKSITIVFYGHYNFEQDLRPSIESILDVVPNMPILVLQEGAAEYAYPPVSFERNLTSGEEQTVHFMSLAFDVRRTREQLNPLAAVHTKYALLMPDSVRLSSKNLLQKILREMNTKSGKAPAQRVTVAPDEQVRRLLLIPFAGNSKTYSSCAKLNLDLPNWTMELEARNDTTHCDLFLQKHAILIDVATLGAMPEPFGLPFPEMLYVQAKIANLTTSVFPQSFLEGRKLFASFHTKQRRLELRRRQFREMYKKLQIKRLVRRTHRLGGKAAAREGNWQPHSPVLDAQFSYSNFSLPAVTDIDLFGCERTTKSCIGTVYNSRPFYYYLGKHTPPCCLDKLKTTFNHVLEEFENVGIRYWLDNYALKSAIETNQLSPDAYDIDISFNVQDLERSNAMKKSQSKPHVDNEGFYWIKATDGHYFRVQFSKVNQVGVNLLPYEISGNEVRASGFFGWKATTFASDYLHPMSTVLFLGKSIMCPNNVLEYLEGKNIKVKSDNVAPEEE
;
A
#
# COMPACT_ATOMS: atom_id res chain seq x y z
N MET A 1 52.01 -2.28 55.02
CA MET A 1 50.85 -2.41 54.09
C MET A 1 50.42 -3.85 53.73
N LYS A 2 51.24 -4.90 53.88
CA LYS A 2 50.85 -6.29 53.50
C LYS A 2 49.88 -6.98 54.49
N ILE A 3 49.90 -6.62 55.77
CA ILE A 3 49.07 -7.27 56.82
C ILE A 3 47.59 -6.86 56.74
N PHE A 4 47.31 -5.62 56.32
CA PHE A 4 45.93 -5.11 56.19
C PHE A 4 45.15 -5.80 55.06
N ARG A 5 45.82 -6.08 53.93
CA ARG A 5 45.20 -6.79 52.79
C ARG A 5 44.78 -8.22 53.14
N LEU A 6 45.54 -8.90 54.01
CA LEU A 6 45.21 -10.26 54.44
C LEU A 6 43.97 -10.31 55.35
N ARG A 7 43.77 -9.28 56.19
CA ARG A 7 42.58 -9.17 57.06
C ARG A 7 41.32 -8.86 56.26
N SER A 8 41.41 -7.98 55.25
CA SER A 8 40.28 -7.68 54.37
C SER A 8 39.83 -8.90 53.55
N VAL A 9 40.77 -9.71 53.04
CA VAL A 9 40.43 -10.94 52.30
C VAL A 9 39.74 -11.96 53.21
N LYS A 10 40.19 -12.11 54.47
CA LYS A 10 39.52 -12.99 55.44
C LYS A 10 38.09 -12.55 55.75
N LEU A 11 37.85 -11.25 55.90
CA LEU A 11 36.49 -10.72 56.13
C LEU A 11 35.56 -10.94 54.94
N VAL A 12 36.06 -10.72 53.71
CA VAL A 12 35.28 -10.97 52.48
C VAL A 12 34.94 -12.46 52.35
N LEU A 13 35.87 -13.35 52.68
CA LEU A 13 35.67 -14.80 52.59
C LEU A 13 34.68 -15.30 53.64
N ILE A 14 34.73 -14.75 54.87
CA ILE A 14 33.71 -15.01 55.90
C ILE A 14 32.34 -14.49 55.47
N GLY A 15 32.26 -13.30 54.86
CA GLY A 15 31.02 -12.76 54.32
C GLY A 15 30.42 -13.67 53.25
N PHE A 16 31.25 -14.22 52.35
CA PHE A 16 30.81 -15.13 51.31
C PHE A 16 30.27 -16.47 51.86
N ILE A 17 30.88 -16.97 52.94
CA ILE A 17 30.41 -18.18 53.64
C ILE A 17 29.05 -17.94 54.29
N ILE A 18 28.85 -16.78 54.93
CA ILE A 18 27.58 -16.43 55.58
C ILE A 18 26.45 -16.30 54.54
N VAL A 19 26.71 -15.64 53.41
CA VAL A 19 25.72 -15.49 52.33
C VAL A 19 25.33 -16.87 51.75
N ASN A 20 26.30 -17.76 51.54
CA ASN A 20 26.01 -19.12 51.08
C ASN A 20 25.23 -19.94 52.11
N LEU A 21 25.50 -19.77 53.41
CA LEU A 21 24.73 -20.42 54.48
C LEU A 21 23.28 -19.96 54.51
N VAL A 22 23.02 -18.67 54.32
CA VAL A 22 21.65 -18.13 54.23
C VAL A 22 20.94 -18.67 52.99
N PHE A 23 21.64 -18.74 51.85
CA PHE A 23 21.08 -19.31 50.63
C PHE A 23 20.78 -20.81 50.78
N PHE A 24 21.67 -21.54 51.45
CA PHE A 24 21.46 -22.96 51.76
C PHE A 24 20.28 -23.15 52.73
N TYR A 25 20.13 -22.30 53.74
CA TYR A 25 19.00 -22.35 54.67
C TYR A 25 17.65 -22.14 53.94
N TYR A 26 17.56 -21.14 53.07
CA TYR A 26 16.33 -20.86 52.33
C TYR A 26 15.99 -21.94 51.29
N THR A 27 17.01 -22.47 50.60
CA THR A 27 16.81 -23.57 49.64
C THR A 27 16.44 -24.88 50.36
N TRP A 28 17.09 -25.18 51.50
CA TRP A 28 16.76 -26.33 52.36
C TRP A 28 15.33 -26.27 52.89
N ASN A 29 14.91 -25.11 53.43
CA ASN A 29 13.57 -24.94 53.99
C ASN A 29 12.46 -24.97 52.92
N SER A 30 12.73 -24.44 51.72
CA SER A 30 11.74 -24.37 50.63
C SER A 30 11.57 -25.69 49.87
N PHE A 31 12.67 -26.40 49.59
CA PHE A 31 12.66 -27.55 48.67
C PHE A 31 12.74 -28.91 49.36
N LEU A 32 13.60 -29.06 50.37
CA LEU A 32 13.80 -30.36 51.03
C LEU A 32 12.72 -30.63 52.08
N TRP A 33 12.32 -29.64 52.88
CA TRP A 33 11.26 -29.83 53.88
C TRP A 33 9.90 -30.17 53.24
N ARG A 34 9.58 -29.59 52.08
CA ARG A 34 8.36 -29.94 51.30
C ARG A 34 8.40 -31.32 50.63
N ARG A 35 9.58 -31.90 50.43
CA ARG A 35 9.74 -33.25 49.89
C ARG A 35 9.73 -34.29 51.01
N ILE A 36 10.38 -33.99 52.13
CA ILE A 36 10.40 -34.83 53.33
C ILE A 36 9.02 -34.86 53.99
N SER A 37 8.28 -33.74 54.05
CA SER A 37 6.91 -33.75 54.59
C SER A 37 5.99 -34.65 53.75
N ARG A 38 6.13 -34.64 52.42
CA ARG A 38 5.38 -35.52 51.50
C ARG A 38 5.78 -36.98 51.59
N ALA A 39 7.00 -37.28 52.03
CA ALA A 39 7.47 -38.65 52.24
C ALA A 39 7.13 -39.19 53.63
N LEU A 40 6.97 -38.33 54.64
CA LEU A 40 6.61 -38.70 56.01
C LEU A 40 5.09 -38.79 56.24
N THR A 41 4.28 -38.03 55.49
CA THR A 41 2.82 -38.22 55.44
C THR A 41 2.48 -39.34 54.46
N GLY A 42 2.73 -40.59 54.88
CA GLY A 42 2.35 -41.77 54.12
C GLY A 42 0.84 -41.86 53.92
N GLU A 43 0.35 -41.45 52.75
CA GLU A 43 -0.91 -41.96 52.19
C GLU A 43 -0.58 -42.94 51.07
N ALA A 44 -0.30 -44.17 51.49
CA ALA A 44 -0.44 -45.35 50.67
C ALA A 44 -1.75 -46.04 51.06
N THR A 45 -2.74 -46.04 50.16
CA THR A 45 -3.76 -47.09 50.16
C THR A 45 -3.92 -47.60 48.74
N ASP A 46 -3.40 -48.81 48.60
CA ASP A 46 -3.48 -49.72 47.48
C ASP A 46 -4.91 -50.27 47.37
N THR A 47 -5.61 -50.04 46.25
CA THR A 47 -6.70 -50.93 45.80
C THR A 47 -6.83 -50.87 44.27
N LYS A 48 -6.81 -52.06 43.68
CA LYS A 48 -6.94 -52.37 42.24
C LYS A 48 -8.08 -51.62 41.52
N PRO A 49 -7.94 -51.36 40.20
CA PRO A 49 -8.96 -50.65 39.43
C PRO A 49 -10.14 -51.57 39.12
N LYS A 50 -11.31 -51.25 39.67
CA LYS A 50 -12.59 -51.49 38.99
C LYS A 50 -13.08 -50.16 38.44
N SER A 51 -13.53 -50.22 37.19
CA SER A 51 -13.98 -49.11 36.35
C SER A 51 -14.90 -48.13 37.07
N GLU A 52 -14.50 -46.87 37.18
CA GLU A 52 -15.42 -45.73 37.28
C GLU A 52 -14.68 -44.42 36.99
N ALA A 53 -15.37 -43.50 36.35
CA ALA A 53 -14.81 -42.38 35.60
C ALA A 53 -14.04 -41.36 36.45
N ALA A 54 -12.82 -41.05 36.03
CA ALA A 54 -11.98 -40.01 36.63
C ALA A 54 -12.63 -38.62 36.56
N HIS A 55 -13.19 -38.17 37.69
CA HIS A 55 -13.40 -36.75 37.98
C HIS A 55 -12.08 -36.13 38.45
N GLY A 56 -11.33 -35.51 37.54
CA GLY A 56 -10.39 -34.45 37.93
C GLY A 56 -11.14 -33.33 38.65
N PRO A 57 -10.48 -32.50 39.50
CA PRO A 57 -11.17 -31.45 40.25
C PRO A 57 -11.90 -30.55 39.26
N LYS A 58 -13.24 -30.59 39.29
CA LYS A 58 -14.10 -29.81 38.41
C LYS A 58 -13.93 -28.35 38.76
N ILE A 59 -12.97 -27.67 38.13
CA ILE A 59 -12.81 -26.22 38.20
C ILE A 59 -14.19 -25.63 37.93
N SER A 60 -14.70 -24.86 38.90
CA SER A 60 -16.03 -24.24 38.83
C SER A 60 -16.18 -23.48 37.51
N PRO A 61 -17.36 -23.50 36.86
CA PRO A 61 -17.62 -22.72 35.64
C PRO A 61 -17.25 -21.24 35.80
N LYS A 62 -17.42 -20.69 37.02
CA LYS A 62 -17.02 -19.31 37.38
C LYS A 62 -15.50 -19.11 37.36
N ASP A 63 -14.72 -20.08 37.84
CA ASP A 63 -13.26 -20.01 37.82
C ASP A 63 -12.68 -20.19 36.42
N LYS A 64 -13.26 -21.10 35.61
CA LYS A 64 -12.92 -21.24 34.19
C LYS A 64 -13.19 -19.93 33.44
N ALA A 65 -14.34 -19.31 33.71
CA ALA A 65 -14.73 -18.02 33.15
C ALA A 65 -13.79 -16.87 33.55
N ARG A 66 -13.34 -16.85 34.81
CA ARG A 66 -12.39 -15.84 35.31
C ARG A 66 -11.00 -16.01 34.70
N ASN A 67 -10.51 -17.24 34.61
CA ASN A 67 -9.21 -17.55 34.02
C ASN A 67 -9.18 -17.25 32.51
N ALA A 68 -10.28 -17.57 31.82
CA ALA A 68 -10.51 -17.20 30.42
C ALA A 68 -10.39 -15.69 30.19
N ASN A 69 -11.09 -14.89 31.00
CA ASN A 69 -11.05 -13.43 30.89
C ASN A 69 -9.66 -12.89 31.20
N LYS A 70 -8.97 -13.44 32.22
CA LYS A 70 -7.60 -13.05 32.56
C LYS A 70 -6.63 -13.29 31.41
N HIS A 71 -6.72 -14.42 30.72
CA HIS A 71 -5.88 -14.71 29.55
C HIS A 71 -6.15 -13.72 28.40
N ILE A 72 -7.43 -13.46 28.10
CA ILE A 72 -7.82 -12.51 27.04
C ILE A 72 -7.27 -11.11 27.33
N ARG A 73 -7.49 -10.57 28.54
CA ARG A 73 -7.03 -9.23 28.95
C ARG A 73 -5.53 -9.05 28.88
N LYS A 74 -4.76 -10.11 29.15
CA LYS A 74 -3.29 -10.09 29.06
C LYS A 74 -2.78 -10.24 27.63
N SER A 75 -3.59 -10.78 26.74
CA SER A 75 -3.18 -11.12 25.37
C SER A 75 -3.58 -10.06 24.35
N ILE A 76 -4.72 -9.38 24.55
CA ILE A 76 -5.32 -8.46 23.58
C ILE A 76 -5.57 -7.08 24.21
N THR A 77 -5.17 -6.04 23.50
CA THR A 77 -5.70 -4.68 23.64
C THR A 77 -6.61 -4.38 22.46
N ILE A 78 -7.82 -3.88 22.74
CA ILE A 78 -8.75 -3.46 21.70
C ILE A 78 -8.43 -2.02 21.34
N VAL A 79 -8.29 -1.74 20.04
CA VAL A 79 -8.01 -0.39 19.55
C VAL A 79 -9.14 0.03 18.60
N PHE A 80 -9.89 1.07 18.97
CA PHE A 80 -10.86 1.68 18.07
C PHE A 80 -10.19 2.76 17.25
N TYR A 81 -10.26 2.63 15.92
CA TYR A 81 -9.70 3.60 14.98
C TYR A 81 -10.52 3.68 13.68
N GLY A 82 -10.40 4.80 12.96
CA GLY A 82 -11.15 5.05 11.71
C GLY A 82 -12.64 5.39 11.91
N HIS A 83 -13.04 5.83 13.10
CA HIS A 83 -14.37 6.37 13.39
C HIS A 83 -14.45 7.86 13.04
N TYR A 84 -15.67 8.40 12.90
CA TYR A 84 -15.90 9.79 12.51
C TYR A 84 -16.61 10.54 13.63
N ASN A 85 -16.12 11.73 13.97
CA ASN A 85 -16.68 12.52 15.08
C ASN A 85 -18.14 12.94 14.86
N PHE A 86 -18.56 13.14 13.61
CA PHE A 86 -19.91 13.62 13.28
C PHE A 86 -20.99 12.54 13.36
N GLU A 87 -20.63 11.26 13.32
CA GLU A 87 -21.58 10.16 13.54
C GLU A 87 -20.83 8.89 13.98
N GLN A 88 -21.12 8.43 15.20
CA GLN A 88 -20.45 7.28 15.83
C GLN A 88 -21.37 6.47 16.75
N ASP A 89 -20.96 5.24 17.07
CA ASP A 89 -21.61 4.29 17.99
C ASP A 89 -20.58 3.69 19.00
N LEU A 90 -19.55 4.46 19.34
CA LEU A 90 -18.43 3.99 20.16
C LEU A 90 -18.86 3.59 21.57
N ARG A 91 -19.67 4.41 22.25
CA ARG A 91 -20.06 4.14 23.65
C ARG A 91 -20.78 2.79 23.79
N PRO A 92 -21.86 2.51 23.03
CA PRO A 92 -22.50 1.18 23.06
C PRO A 92 -21.56 0.04 22.63
N SER A 93 -20.60 0.31 21.73
CA SER A 93 -19.61 -0.69 21.33
C SER A 93 -18.66 -1.04 22.47
N ILE A 94 -18.17 -0.03 23.21
CA ILE A 94 -17.31 -0.20 24.38
C ILE A 94 -18.06 -0.91 25.51
N GLU A 95 -19.30 -0.49 25.81
CA GLU A 95 -20.15 -1.11 26.83
C GLU A 95 -20.36 -2.61 26.52
N SER A 96 -20.73 -2.94 25.28
CA SER A 96 -20.92 -4.33 24.84
C SER A 96 -19.68 -5.21 25.05
N ILE A 97 -18.47 -4.66 24.91
CA ILE A 97 -17.22 -5.40 25.12
C ILE A 97 -16.98 -5.60 26.62
N LEU A 98 -17.11 -4.53 27.41
CA LEU A 98 -16.86 -4.56 28.85
C LEU A 98 -17.87 -5.43 29.60
N ASP A 99 -19.11 -5.53 29.11
CA ASP A 99 -20.13 -6.39 29.72
C ASP A 99 -19.82 -7.89 29.52
N VAL A 100 -19.12 -8.25 28.43
CA VAL A 100 -18.70 -9.64 28.15
C VAL A 100 -17.36 -9.95 28.81
N VAL A 101 -16.41 -9.00 28.77
CA VAL A 101 -15.08 -9.10 29.38
C VAL A 101 -14.83 -7.81 30.17
N PRO A 102 -15.13 -7.79 31.49
CA PRO A 102 -14.85 -6.62 32.32
C PRO A 102 -13.37 -6.25 32.29
N ASN A 103 -12.96 -5.02 32.62
CA ASN A 103 -11.56 -4.58 32.69
C ASN A 103 -10.72 -4.94 31.44
N MET A 104 -11.32 -4.91 30.26
CA MET A 104 -10.61 -5.11 29.00
C MET A 104 -9.83 -3.83 28.67
N PRO A 105 -8.52 -3.89 28.36
CA PRO A 105 -7.78 -2.71 27.93
C PRO A 105 -8.30 -2.24 26.56
N ILE A 106 -8.84 -1.02 26.51
CA ILE A 106 -9.42 -0.42 25.32
C ILE A 106 -8.76 0.94 25.08
N LEU A 107 -8.22 1.11 23.88
CA LEU A 107 -7.63 2.35 23.41
C LEU A 107 -8.49 2.93 22.28
N VAL A 108 -8.93 4.17 22.42
CA VAL A 108 -9.68 4.90 21.39
C VAL A 108 -8.77 5.95 20.79
N LEU A 109 -8.40 5.76 19.53
CA LEU A 109 -7.52 6.67 18.81
C LEU A 109 -8.33 7.71 18.06
N GLN A 110 -8.11 8.98 18.36
CA GLN A 110 -8.78 10.11 17.73
C GLN A 110 -7.85 10.77 16.71
N GLU A 111 -8.34 10.95 15.48
CA GLU A 111 -7.69 11.79 14.48
C GLU A 111 -7.82 13.25 14.95
N GLY A 112 -6.70 13.90 15.23
CA GLY A 112 -6.67 15.30 15.64
C GLY A 112 -5.94 16.15 14.61
N ALA A 113 -6.68 16.83 13.76
CA ALA A 113 -6.17 17.96 12.99
C ALA A 113 -6.73 19.23 13.63
N ALA A 114 -6.01 19.81 14.60
CA ALA A 114 -6.29 21.06 15.34
C ALA A 114 -7.66 21.21 16.05
N GLU A 115 -8.72 20.56 15.58
CA GLU A 115 -10.05 20.50 16.17
C GLU A 115 -10.15 19.26 17.05
N TYR A 116 -10.42 19.45 18.34
CA TYR A 116 -10.79 18.37 19.24
C TYR A 116 -12.01 17.62 18.69
N ALA A 117 -12.10 16.32 18.93
CA ALA A 117 -13.26 15.53 18.54
C ALA A 117 -14.54 16.18 19.11
N TYR A 118 -15.35 16.78 18.22
CA TYR A 118 -16.61 17.40 18.59
C TYR A 118 -17.78 16.67 17.91
N PRO A 119 -18.84 16.30 18.67
CA PRO A 119 -19.00 16.51 20.11
C PRO A 119 -17.98 15.70 20.95
N PRO A 120 -17.58 16.19 22.15
CA PRO A 120 -16.61 15.49 22.99
C PRO A 120 -17.12 14.09 23.32
N VAL A 121 -16.30 13.09 23.02
CA VAL A 121 -16.59 11.69 23.37
C VAL A 121 -15.94 11.41 24.72
N SER A 122 -16.70 11.57 25.80
CA SER A 122 -16.31 11.07 27.12
C SER A 122 -16.93 9.69 27.35
N PHE A 123 -16.22 8.85 28.09
CA PHE A 123 -16.72 7.56 28.54
C PHE A 123 -16.60 7.50 30.05
N GLU A 124 -17.74 7.57 30.73
CA GLU A 124 -17.86 7.43 32.17
C GLU A 124 -18.74 6.21 32.45
N ARG A 125 -18.25 5.30 33.29
CA ARG A 125 -18.97 4.11 33.74
C ARG A 125 -18.99 4.11 35.25
N ASN A 126 -20.15 3.83 35.84
CA ASN A 126 -20.26 3.61 37.27
C ASN A 126 -19.55 2.29 37.60
N LEU A 127 -18.33 2.40 38.12
CA LEU A 127 -17.49 1.24 38.44
C LEU A 127 -18.09 0.51 39.65
N THR A 128 -18.34 -0.79 39.49
CA THR A 128 -18.65 -1.66 40.63
C THR A 128 -17.36 -2.14 41.31
N SER A 129 -17.45 -2.63 42.55
CA SER A 129 -16.28 -3.08 43.32
C SER A 129 -15.41 -4.09 42.53
N GLY A 130 -14.22 -3.67 42.10
CA GLY A 130 -13.26 -4.48 41.32
C GLY A 130 -13.20 -4.16 39.81
N GLU A 131 -13.99 -3.21 39.32
CA GLU A 131 -13.83 -2.65 37.97
C GLU A 131 -12.86 -1.47 37.97
N GLU A 132 -11.94 -1.45 37.01
CA GLU A 132 -10.97 -0.36 36.81
C GLU A 132 -11.29 0.41 35.53
N GLN A 133 -10.89 1.67 35.46
CA GLN A 133 -11.01 2.47 34.25
C GLN A 133 -9.94 2.05 33.23
N THR A 134 -10.27 1.07 32.39
CA THR A 134 -9.37 0.49 31.38
C THR A 134 -9.52 1.09 29.98
N VAL A 135 -10.39 2.10 29.83
CA VAL A 135 -10.65 2.79 28.57
C VAL A 135 -9.85 4.08 28.52
N HIS A 136 -9.01 4.23 27.50
CA HIS A 136 -8.16 5.41 27.31
C HIS A 136 -8.41 6.05 25.95
N PHE A 137 -8.58 7.37 25.93
CA PHE A 137 -8.72 8.17 24.72
C PHE A 137 -7.39 8.85 24.43
N MET A 138 -6.90 8.71 23.20
CA MET A 138 -5.62 9.26 22.78
C MET A 138 -5.78 10.00 21.46
N SER A 139 -5.37 11.28 21.46
CA SER A 139 -5.27 12.07 20.24
C SER A 139 -3.97 11.75 19.51
N LEU A 140 -4.06 11.55 18.20
CA LEU A 140 -2.91 11.39 17.31
C LEU A 140 -2.35 12.74 16.82
N ALA A 141 -2.95 13.86 17.23
CA ALA A 141 -2.42 15.19 16.93
C ALA A 141 -1.04 15.40 17.56
N PHE A 142 -0.20 16.16 16.88
CA PHE A 142 1.01 16.69 17.49
C PHE A 142 0.65 17.69 18.62
N ASP A 143 1.19 17.47 19.82
CA ASP A 143 1.08 18.38 20.96
C ASP A 143 2.48 18.60 21.54
N VAL A 144 2.95 19.84 21.51
CA VAL A 144 4.30 20.26 21.96
C VAL A 144 4.52 19.96 23.45
N ARG A 145 3.45 19.82 24.24
CA ARG A 145 3.52 19.56 25.68
C ARG A 145 3.71 18.08 26.02
N ARG A 146 3.53 17.18 25.06
CA ARG A 146 3.64 15.73 25.27
C ARG A 146 4.98 15.20 24.78
N THR A 147 5.50 14.18 25.46
CA THR A 147 6.74 13.51 25.03
C THR A 147 6.49 12.63 23.80
N ARG A 148 7.57 12.23 23.11
CA ARG A 148 7.51 11.32 21.96
C ARG A 148 6.80 10.00 22.31
N GLU A 149 7.03 9.46 23.50
CA GLU A 149 6.38 8.23 23.99
C GLU A 149 4.88 8.46 24.23
N GLN A 150 4.50 9.60 24.82
CA GLN A 150 3.10 9.97 25.04
C GLN A 150 2.33 10.29 23.75
N LEU A 151 3.03 10.58 22.66
CA LEU A 151 2.44 10.75 21.32
C LEU A 151 2.42 9.45 20.51
N ASN A 152 3.08 8.39 20.99
CA ASN A 152 3.14 7.12 20.28
C ASN A 152 1.97 6.21 20.70
N PRO A 153 0.98 5.94 19.82
CA PRO A 153 -0.16 5.08 20.16
C PRO A 153 0.23 3.65 20.52
N LEU A 154 1.35 3.15 20.00
CA LEU A 154 1.83 1.80 20.34
C LEU A 154 2.42 1.71 21.74
N ALA A 155 2.93 2.81 22.30
CA ALA A 155 3.45 2.82 23.67
C ALA A 155 2.34 2.57 24.72
N ALA A 156 1.09 2.90 24.38
CA ALA A 156 -0.09 2.61 25.21
C ALA A 156 -0.58 1.15 25.10
N VAL A 157 0.00 0.33 24.21
CA VAL A 157 -0.40 -1.06 24.01
C VAL A 157 0.65 -2.00 24.61
N HIS A 158 0.32 -2.59 25.77
CA HIS A 158 1.24 -3.48 26.50
C HIS A 158 0.99 -4.98 26.30
N THR A 159 -0.02 -5.34 25.51
CA THR A 159 -0.37 -6.73 25.24
C THR A 159 0.34 -7.26 24.00
N LYS A 160 0.31 -8.58 23.79
CA LYS A 160 0.95 -9.19 22.62
C LYS A 160 0.24 -8.83 21.31
N TYR A 161 -1.09 -8.79 21.32
CA TYR A 161 -1.89 -8.57 20.13
C TYR A 161 -2.75 -7.30 20.24
N ALA A 162 -2.85 -6.56 19.15
CA ALA A 162 -3.81 -5.47 19.01
C ALA A 162 -4.99 -5.94 18.16
N LEU A 163 -6.21 -5.83 18.71
CA LEU A 163 -7.45 -6.07 18.00
C LEU A 163 -8.03 -4.72 17.54
N LEU A 164 -7.74 -4.36 16.29
CA LEU A 164 -8.20 -3.13 15.66
C LEU A 164 -9.67 -3.31 15.27
N MET A 165 -10.55 -2.55 15.91
CA MET A 165 -12.00 -2.63 15.72
C MET A 165 -12.53 -1.38 15.03
N PRO A 166 -13.41 -1.53 14.02
CA PRO A 166 -14.18 -0.41 13.49
C PRO A 166 -15.25 0.02 14.50
N ASP A 167 -15.98 1.10 14.22
CA ASP A 167 -17.13 1.53 15.02
C ASP A 167 -18.38 0.64 14.78
N SER A 168 -19.37 0.74 15.66
CA SER A 168 -20.61 -0.03 15.69
C SER A 168 -20.39 -1.54 15.75
N VAL A 169 -19.72 -1.99 16.81
CA VAL A 169 -19.43 -3.42 17.06
C VAL A 169 -20.22 -3.89 18.26
N ARG A 170 -20.71 -5.13 18.22
CA ARG A 170 -21.30 -5.79 19.38
C ARG A 170 -20.64 -7.14 19.61
N LEU A 171 -20.18 -7.35 20.83
CA LEU A 171 -19.60 -8.61 21.27
C LEU A 171 -20.69 -9.42 21.99
N SER A 172 -21.00 -10.61 21.46
CA SER A 172 -22.01 -11.49 22.08
C SER A 172 -21.43 -12.46 23.10
N SER A 173 -20.20 -12.94 22.88
CA SER A 173 -19.58 -13.93 23.77
C SER A 173 -18.06 -13.86 23.78
N LYS A 174 -17.47 -14.13 24.94
CA LYS A 174 -16.02 -14.25 25.11
C LYS A 174 -15.41 -15.46 24.40
N ASN A 175 -16.23 -16.48 24.11
CA ASN A 175 -15.79 -17.70 23.42
C ASN A 175 -15.25 -17.38 22.03
N LEU A 176 -15.81 -16.36 21.36
CA LEU A 176 -15.34 -15.89 20.07
C LEU A 176 -13.89 -15.37 20.15
N LEU A 177 -13.59 -14.50 21.10
CA LEU A 177 -12.22 -13.98 21.32
C LEU A 177 -11.22 -15.09 21.64
N GLN A 178 -11.63 -16.12 22.40
CA GLN A 178 -10.77 -17.28 22.65
C GLN A 178 -10.46 -18.08 21.40
N LYS A 179 -11.44 -18.30 20.51
CA LYS A 179 -11.23 -18.99 19.25
C LYS A 179 -10.33 -18.20 18.32
N ILE A 180 -10.52 -16.88 18.24
CA ILE A 180 -9.66 -15.97 17.49
C ILE A 180 -8.20 -16.05 17.98
N LEU A 181 -7.98 -16.01 19.30
CA LEU A 181 -6.64 -16.17 19.87
C LEU A 181 -6.02 -17.53 19.60
N ARG A 182 -6.83 -18.59 19.59
CA ARG A 182 -6.34 -19.93 19.25
C ARG A 182 -5.90 -19.98 17.79
N GLU A 183 -6.68 -19.43 16.87
CA GLU A 183 -6.36 -19.39 15.44
C GLU A 183 -5.09 -18.59 15.15
N MET A 184 -4.87 -17.48 15.84
CA MET A 184 -3.61 -16.73 15.72
C MET A 184 -2.39 -17.52 16.21
N ASN A 185 -2.58 -18.32 17.26
CA ASN A 185 -1.50 -19.10 17.86
C ASN A 185 -1.32 -20.47 17.19
N THR A 186 -2.25 -20.94 16.36
CA THR A 186 -2.06 -22.19 15.62
C THR A 186 -0.97 -21.97 14.58
N LYS A 187 0.12 -22.74 14.66
CA LYS A 187 1.14 -22.75 13.61
C LYS A 187 0.49 -23.36 12.35
N SER A 188 0.08 -22.53 11.38
CA SER A 188 -0.26 -22.97 10.03
C SER A 188 0.92 -23.80 9.50
N GLY A 189 0.67 -25.09 9.31
CA GLY A 189 1.72 -26.09 9.10
C GLY A 189 1.21 -27.52 9.26
N LYS A 190 0.09 -27.87 8.63
CA LYS A 190 -0.12 -29.23 8.12
C LYS A 190 0.25 -29.24 6.64
N ALA A 191 1.53 -28.99 6.35
CA ALA A 191 2.12 -29.58 5.15
C ALA A 191 2.43 -31.06 5.50
N PRO A 192 2.18 -32.04 4.61
CA PRO A 192 2.62 -33.40 4.85
C PRO A 192 4.15 -33.38 5.04
N ALA A 193 4.62 -34.10 6.06
CA ALA A 193 5.99 -34.07 6.51
C ALA A 193 6.97 -34.50 5.40
N GLN A 194 7.52 -33.55 4.66
CA GLN A 194 8.83 -33.70 4.04
C GLN A 194 9.83 -32.98 4.93
N ARG A 195 10.64 -33.78 5.63
CA ARG A 195 11.72 -33.31 6.51
C ARG A 195 12.74 -32.54 5.66
N VAL A 196 12.61 -31.22 5.62
CA VAL A 196 13.72 -30.32 5.32
C VAL A 196 13.94 -29.49 6.58
N THR A 197 15.13 -29.66 7.16
CA THR A 197 15.61 -28.91 8.32
C THR A 197 15.83 -27.46 7.93
N VAL A 198 14.80 -26.63 8.03
CA VAL A 198 14.90 -25.17 7.94
C VAL A 198 15.01 -24.60 9.36
N ALA A 199 15.89 -23.61 9.50
CA ALA A 199 16.26 -22.94 10.74
C ALA A 199 15.06 -22.50 11.62
N PRO A 200 15.22 -22.47 12.95
CA PRO A 200 14.13 -22.14 13.86
C PRO A 200 14.08 -20.63 14.09
N ASP A 201 13.56 -19.81 13.17
CA ASP A 201 13.01 -18.49 13.56
C ASP A 201 12.23 -17.65 12.51
N GLU A 202 11.79 -18.19 11.37
CA GLU A 202 10.79 -17.45 10.58
C GLU A 202 9.40 -17.65 11.20
N GLN A 203 9.12 -16.90 12.26
CA GLN A 203 7.74 -16.67 12.69
C GLN A 203 7.01 -16.00 11.53
N VAL A 204 6.21 -16.79 10.79
CA VAL A 204 5.31 -16.26 9.76
C VAL A 204 4.45 -15.19 10.40
N ARG A 205 4.71 -13.92 10.06
CA ARG A 205 3.97 -12.77 10.60
C ARG A 205 2.59 -12.74 9.95
N ARG A 206 1.54 -12.79 10.77
CA ARG A 206 0.15 -12.97 10.32
C ARG A 206 -0.75 -11.81 10.68
N LEU A 207 -1.73 -11.61 9.84
CA LEU A 207 -2.82 -10.66 10.03
C LEU A 207 -4.14 -11.44 9.88
N LEU A 208 -4.95 -11.47 10.94
CA LEU A 208 -6.22 -12.18 10.95
C LEU A 208 -7.39 -11.19 10.85
N LEU A 209 -8.25 -11.43 9.88
CA LEU A 209 -9.39 -10.59 9.56
C LEU A 209 -10.65 -11.23 10.13
N ILE A 210 -11.44 -10.47 10.88
CA ILE A 210 -12.69 -10.96 11.48
C ILE A 210 -13.85 -10.21 10.82
N PRO A 211 -14.66 -10.87 9.98
CA PRO A 211 -15.78 -10.22 9.28
C PRO A 211 -16.94 -9.90 10.24
N PHE A 212 -17.93 -9.15 9.74
CA PHE A 212 -19.17 -8.84 10.46
C PHE A 212 -20.35 -9.60 9.86
N ALA A 213 -21.33 -9.96 10.68
CA ALA A 213 -22.51 -10.70 10.23
C ALA A 213 -23.39 -9.91 9.25
N GLY A 214 -23.35 -8.57 9.30
CA GLY A 214 -24.05 -7.66 8.39
C GLY A 214 -23.39 -7.51 7.01
N ASN A 215 -22.21 -8.10 6.81
CA ASN A 215 -21.52 -8.08 5.53
C ASN A 215 -22.34 -8.79 4.46
N SER A 216 -22.41 -8.18 3.28
CA SER A 216 -23.18 -8.73 2.18
C SER A 216 -22.44 -9.90 1.55
N LYS A 217 -23.14 -11.03 1.46
CA LYS A 217 -22.67 -12.26 0.81
C LYS A 217 -22.67 -12.17 -0.72
N THR A 218 -23.26 -11.11 -1.29
CA THR A 218 -23.36 -10.92 -2.75
C THR A 218 -22.17 -10.20 -3.37
N TYR A 219 -21.22 -9.72 -2.56
CA TYR A 219 -20.04 -9.01 -3.04
C TYR A 219 -18.79 -9.76 -2.62
N SER A 220 -17.79 -9.81 -3.51
CA SER A 220 -16.48 -10.30 -3.11
C SER A 220 -15.96 -9.38 -2.02
N SER A 221 -15.65 -9.96 -0.87
CA SER A 221 -15.08 -9.22 0.23
C SER A 221 -13.56 -9.11 0.12
N CYS A 222 -12.97 -9.74 -0.88
CA CYS A 222 -11.55 -10.04 -0.97
C CYS A 222 -10.94 -9.45 -2.24
N ALA A 223 -9.84 -8.73 -2.10
CA ALA A 223 -9.06 -8.24 -3.23
C ALA A 223 -7.59 -8.66 -3.11
N LYS A 224 -7.00 -8.99 -4.25
CA LYS A 224 -5.55 -9.07 -4.41
C LYS A 224 -5.01 -7.68 -4.63
N LEU A 225 -3.93 -7.36 -3.93
CA LEU A 225 -3.23 -6.09 -4.04
C LEU A 225 -1.87 -6.36 -4.69
N ASN A 226 -1.62 -5.71 -5.83
CA ASN A 226 -0.32 -5.72 -6.48
C ASN A 226 0.26 -4.30 -6.48
N LEU A 227 1.53 -4.19 -6.12
CA LEU A 227 2.23 -2.91 -5.97
C LEU A 227 3.46 -2.93 -6.87
N ASP A 228 3.42 -2.10 -7.91
CA ASP A 228 4.54 -1.84 -8.80
C ASP A 228 5.04 -0.42 -8.53
N LEU A 229 5.84 -0.29 -7.48
CA LEU A 229 6.37 0.98 -7.02
C LEU A 229 7.31 1.65 -8.04
N PRO A 230 8.17 0.92 -8.79
CA PRO A 230 8.94 1.49 -9.90
C PRO A 230 8.07 2.17 -10.96
N ASN A 231 6.92 1.58 -11.30
CA ASN A 231 5.96 2.14 -12.26
C ASN A 231 4.83 2.96 -11.62
N TRP A 232 4.96 3.35 -10.35
CA TRP A 232 3.99 4.19 -9.63
C TRP A 232 2.57 3.60 -9.62
N THR A 233 2.44 2.28 -9.74
CA THR A 233 1.17 1.62 -10.03
C THR A 233 0.73 0.76 -8.86
N MET A 234 -0.54 0.94 -8.49
CA MET A 234 -1.26 0.07 -7.56
C MET A 234 -2.36 -0.63 -8.32
N GLU A 235 -2.45 -1.94 -8.21
CA GLU A 235 -3.47 -2.75 -8.86
C GLU A 235 -4.29 -3.51 -7.81
N LEU A 236 -5.61 -3.42 -7.96
CA LEU A 236 -6.60 -4.08 -7.13
C LEU A 236 -7.42 -5.01 -8.01
N GLU A 237 -7.35 -6.31 -7.72
CA GLU A 237 -8.08 -7.34 -8.45
C GLU A 237 -9.05 -8.04 -7.49
N ALA A 238 -10.36 -7.97 -7.78
CA ALA A 238 -11.36 -8.71 -7.02
C ALA A 238 -11.11 -10.22 -7.11
N ARG A 239 -11.13 -10.93 -5.97
CA ARG A 239 -10.98 -12.39 -5.93
C ARG A 239 -12.16 -13.05 -5.23
N ASN A 240 -12.49 -14.27 -5.63
CA ASN A 240 -13.53 -15.08 -4.98
C ASN A 240 -12.99 -15.92 -3.82
N ASP A 241 -11.76 -15.68 -3.38
CA ASP A 241 -11.20 -16.35 -2.21
C ASP A 241 -11.89 -15.85 -0.93
N THR A 242 -12.23 -16.78 -0.05
CA THR A 242 -12.90 -16.50 1.22
C THR A 242 -11.96 -16.67 2.42
N THR A 243 -10.75 -17.18 2.19
CA THR A 243 -9.80 -17.59 3.23
C THR A 243 -8.54 -16.74 3.25
N HIS A 244 -8.01 -16.34 2.10
CA HIS A 244 -6.77 -15.57 1.99
C HIS A 244 -6.97 -14.32 1.11
N CYS A 245 -6.66 -13.15 1.66
CA CYS A 245 -6.99 -11.86 1.05
C CYS A 245 -5.96 -10.80 1.36
N ASP A 246 -5.28 -10.22 0.36
CA ASP A 246 -4.36 -9.10 0.63
C ASP A 246 -5.10 -7.89 1.21
N LEU A 247 -6.32 -7.64 0.75
CA LEU A 247 -7.17 -6.55 1.21
C LEU A 247 -8.62 -7.03 1.34
N PHE A 248 -9.28 -6.64 2.44
CA PHE A 248 -10.69 -6.93 2.68
C PHE A 248 -11.54 -5.67 2.65
N LEU A 249 -12.60 -5.69 1.85
CA LEU A 249 -13.31 -4.48 1.40
C LEU A 249 -14.48 -4.10 2.29
N GLN A 250 -15.13 -5.10 2.89
CA GLN A 250 -16.30 -4.89 3.74
C GLN A 250 -15.88 -4.59 5.18
N LYS A 251 -16.83 -4.31 6.08
CA LYS A 251 -16.53 -4.04 7.48
C LYS A 251 -15.91 -5.28 8.14
N HIS A 252 -14.80 -5.11 8.84
CA HIS A 252 -14.07 -6.19 9.51
C HIS A 252 -13.21 -5.62 10.63
N ALA A 253 -12.86 -6.47 11.59
CA ALA A 253 -11.85 -6.20 12.61
C ALA A 253 -10.54 -6.88 12.21
N ILE A 254 -9.41 -6.38 12.70
CA ILE A 254 -8.08 -6.88 12.36
C ILE A 254 -7.34 -7.24 13.65
N LEU A 255 -6.87 -8.48 13.76
CA LEU A 255 -5.99 -8.91 14.83
C LEU A 255 -4.56 -9.03 14.29
N ILE A 256 -3.63 -8.32 14.93
CA ILE A 256 -2.22 -8.29 14.55
C ILE A 256 -1.33 -8.30 15.78
N ASP A 257 -0.13 -8.86 15.65
CA ASP A 257 0.92 -8.80 16.67
C ASP A 257 1.47 -7.37 16.79
N VAL A 258 1.64 -6.90 18.04
CA VAL A 258 2.03 -5.51 18.32
C VAL A 258 3.46 -5.24 17.86
N ALA A 259 4.36 -6.23 17.94
CA ALA A 259 5.72 -6.07 17.43
C ALA A 259 5.73 -5.94 15.90
N THR A 260 4.88 -6.71 15.20
CA THR A 260 4.69 -6.57 13.74
C THR A 260 4.09 -5.21 13.38
N LEU A 261 3.08 -4.74 14.13
CA LEU A 261 2.47 -3.43 13.93
C LEU A 261 3.48 -2.28 14.19
N GLY A 262 4.36 -2.43 15.18
CA GLY A 262 5.42 -1.46 15.49
C GLY A 262 6.60 -1.43 14.53
N ALA A 263 6.77 -2.46 13.70
CA ALA A 263 7.74 -2.44 12.61
C ALA A 263 7.25 -1.66 11.38
N MET A 264 5.96 -1.32 11.31
CA MET A 264 5.40 -0.57 10.18
C MET A 264 5.74 0.93 10.29
N PRO A 265 6.00 1.63 9.18
CA PRO A 265 6.28 3.07 9.20
C PRO A 265 5.13 3.89 9.82
N GLU A 266 3.89 3.57 9.46
CA GLU A 266 2.69 4.28 9.91
C GLU A 266 1.52 3.32 10.19
N PRO A 267 1.54 2.60 11.32
CA PRO A 267 0.53 1.58 11.64
C PRO A 267 -0.90 2.09 11.70
N PHE A 268 -1.08 3.38 12.00
CA PHE A 268 -2.36 4.07 12.06
C PHE A 268 -2.47 5.13 10.96
N GLY A 269 -1.83 4.93 9.80
CA GLY A 269 -1.96 5.79 8.65
C GLY A 269 -3.39 5.76 8.08
N LEU A 270 -3.85 6.91 7.56
CA LEU A 270 -5.16 7.05 6.91
C LEU A 270 -5.03 6.97 5.38
N PRO A 271 -6.08 6.52 4.67
CA PRO A 271 -7.32 5.96 5.17
C PRO A 271 -7.10 4.58 5.80
N PHE A 272 -7.76 4.36 6.93
CA PHE A 272 -7.68 3.11 7.66
C PHE A 272 -8.92 2.24 7.34
N PRO A 273 -8.76 0.92 7.10
CA PRO A 273 -7.52 0.12 7.17
C PRO A 273 -6.71 0.00 5.87
N GLU A 274 -7.04 0.71 4.80
CA GLU A 274 -6.42 0.52 3.47
C GLU A 274 -4.90 0.80 3.47
N MET A 275 -4.45 1.84 4.17
CA MET A 275 -3.03 2.13 4.33
C MET A 275 -2.30 1.04 5.16
N LEU A 276 -2.99 0.42 6.11
CA LEU A 276 -2.45 -0.73 6.86
C LEU A 276 -2.24 -1.92 5.93
N TYR A 277 -3.19 -2.21 5.03
CA TYR A 277 -3.07 -3.30 4.06
C TYR A 277 -1.91 -3.12 3.08
N VAL A 278 -1.68 -1.90 2.60
CA VAL A 278 -0.53 -1.61 1.74
C VAL A 278 0.79 -1.91 2.47
N GLN A 279 0.92 -1.44 3.72
CA GLN A 279 2.11 -1.72 4.53
C GLN A 279 2.27 -3.20 4.86
N ALA A 280 1.16 -3.89 5.15
CA ALA A 280 1.15 -5.33 5.39
C ALA A 280 1.62 -6.12 4.16
N LYS A 281 1.22 -5.70 2.95
CA LYS A 281 1.65 -6.30 1.69
C LYS A 281 3.14 -6.11 1.44
N ILE A 282 3.66 -4.89 1.66
CA ILE A 282 5.10 -4.59 1.55
C ILE A 282 5.91 -5.40 2.57
N ALA A 283 5.37 -5.59 3.77
CA ALA A 283 5.98 -6.41 4.83
C ALA A 283 5.76 -7.93 4.64
N ASN A 284 5.19 -8.37 3.51
CA ASN A 284 4.90 -9.77 3.18
C ASN A 284 4.11 -10.53 4.27
N LEU A 285 3.14 -9.85 4.91
CA LEU A 285 2.29 -10.49 5.92
C LEU A 285 1.29 -11.45 5.27
N THR A 286 1.11 -12.62 5.88
CA THR A 286 0.04 -13.54 5.46
C THR A 286 -1.27 -13.09 6.08
N THR A 287 -2.23 -12.75 5.23
CA THR A 287 -3.57 -12.31 5.62
C THR A 287 -4.57 -13.45 5.49
N SER A 288 -5.31 -13.73 6.55
CA SER A 288 -6.31 -14.80 6.59
C SER A 288 -7.64 -14.30 7.15
N VAL A 289 -8.76 -14.81 6.64
CA VAL A 289 -10.10 -14.47 7.09
C VAL A 289 -10.62 -15.51 8.07
N PHE A 290 -11.06 -15.05 9.24
CA PHE A 290 -11.65 -15.86 10.28
C PHE A 290 -13.09 -16.27 9.90
N PRO A 291 -13.48 -17.55 10.04
CA PRO A 291 -14.75 -18.05 9.55
C PRO A 291 -15.97 -17.58 10.36
N GLN A 292 -15.80 -17.08 11.59
CA GLN A 292 -16.90 -16.56 12.40
C GLN A 292 -16.90 -15.03 12.38
N SER A 293 -18.08 -14.44 12.53
CA SER A 293 -18.26 -12.99 12.42
C SER A 293 -18.60 -12.33 13.74
N PHE A 294 -18.22 -11.06 13.89
CA PHE A 294 -18.76 -10.19 14.94
C PHE A 294 -20.18 -9.72 14.60
N LEU A 295 -20.93 -9.30 15.62
CA LEU A 295 -22.23 -8.66 15.43
C LEU A 295 -22.03 -7.18 15.16
N GLU A 296 -22.92 -6.63 14.34
CA GLU A 296 -22.94 -5.21 14.01
C GLU A 296 -23.88 -4.46 14.96
N GLY A 297 -23.45 -3.25 15.36
CA GLY A 297 -24.25 -2.32 16.15
C GLY A 297 -25.16 -1.46 15.28
N ARG A 298 -25.28 -0.17 15.63
CA ARG A 298 -26.11 0.77 14.88
C ARG A 298 -25.52 1.00 13.49
N LYS A 299 -26.35 0.96 12.45
CA LYS A 299 -25.95 1.36 11.09
C LYS A 299 -25.66 2.87 11.08
N LEU A 300 -24.41 3.22 10.79
CA LEU A 300 -23.94 4.61 10.67
C LEU A 300 -24.07 5.10 9.21
N PHE A 301 -24.11 6.42 9.04
CA PHE A 301 -24.13 7.10 7.74
C PHE A 301 -25.37 6.75 6.89
N ALA A 302 -26.51 6.60 7.55
CA ALA A 302 -27.78 6.31 6.88
C ALA A 302 -28.34 7.52 6.13
N SER A 303 -28.09 8.73 6.63
CA SER A 303 -28.55 9.96 5.98
C SER A 303 -27.65 10.37 4.82
N PHE A 304 -28.23 11.04 3.82
CA PHE A 304 -27.48 11.48 2.64
C PHE A 304 -26.30 12.41 3.01
N HIS A 305 -26.53 13.37 3.90
CA HIS A 305 -25.50 14.35 4.30
C HIS A 305 -24.30 13.72 5.02
N THR A 306 -24.55 12.78 5.95
CA THR A 306 -23.48 12.09 6.68
C THR A 306 -22.69 11.15 5.77
N LYS A 307 -23.39 10.47 4.85
CA LYS A 307 -22.78 9.64 3.81
C LYS A 307 -21.90 10.46 2.86
N GLN A 308 -22.39 11.62 2.41
CA GLN A 308 -21.65 12.52 1.52
C GLN A 308 -20.41 13.09 2.21
N ARG A 309 -20.55 13.58 3.46
CA ARG A 309 -19.43 14.10 4.25
C ARG A 309 -18.34 13.04 4.47
N ARG A 310 -18.74 11.79 4.77
CA ARG A 310 -17.82 10.65 4.86
C ARG A 310 -17.07 10.42 3.54
N LEU A 311 -17.79 10.43 2.41
CA LEU A 311 -17.20 10.19 1.09
C LEU A 311 -16.15 11.26 0.73
N GLU A 312 -16.43 12.52 1.02
CA GLU A 312 -15.51 13.64 0.78
C GLU A 312 -14.25 13.52 1.67
N LEU A 313 -14.42 13.18 2.95
CA LEU A 313 -13.29 12.99 3.86
C LEU A 313 -12.42 11.80 3.43
N ARG A 314 -13.02 10.67 3.06
CA ARG A 314 -12.26 9.52 2.52
C ARG A 314 -11.55 9.87 1.22
N ARG A 315 -12.21 10.58 0.30
CA ARG A 315 -11.60 11.05 -0.96
C ARG A 315 -10.31 11.83 -0.68
N ARG A 316 -10.34 12.74 0.29
CA ARG A 316 -9.15 13.50 0.72
C ARG A 316 -8.08 12.57 1.31
N GLN A 317 -8.44 11.68 2.23
CA GLN A 317 -7.50 10.72 2.82
C GLN A 317 -6.83 9.83 1.77
N PHE A 318 -7.58 9.27 0.82
CA PHE A 318 -7.03 8.46 -0.28
C PHE A 318 -6.06 9.27 -1.16
N ARG A 319 -6.38 10.52 -1.48
CA ARG A 319 -5.45 11.39 -2.25
C ARG A 319 -4.12 11.59 -1.52
N GLU A 320 -4.17 11.86 -0.22
CA GLU A 320 -2.95 12.00 0.59
C GLU A 320 -2.19 10.68 0.70
N MET A 321 -2.89 9.55 0.85
CA MET A 321 -2.27 8.22 0.85
C MET A 321 -1.54 7.94 -0.46
N TYR A 322 -2.18 8.15 -1.62
CA TYR A 322 -1.54 7.92 -2.91
C TYR A 322 -0.34 8.85 -3.13
N LYS A 323 -0.45 10.12 -2.73
CA LYS A 323 0.66 11.07 -2.78
C LYS A 323 1.84 10.59 -1.92
N LYS A 324 1.57 10.12 -0.70
CA LYS A 324 2.57 9.63 0.25
C LYS A 324 3.26 8.35 -0.22
N LEU A 325 2.48 7.40 -0.73
CA LEU A 325 2.96 6.14 -1.30
C LEU A 325 3.57 6.31 -2.70
N GLN A 326 3.52 7.52 -3.26
CA GLN A 326 3.97 7.81 -4.62
C GLN A 326 3.26 6.94 -5.66
N ILE A 327 1.96 6.71 -5.49
CA ILE A 327 1.10 6.03 -6.47
C ILE A 327 0.51 7.06 -7.41
N LYS A 328 0.70 6.84 -8.71
CA LYS A 328 0.23 7.71 -9.80
C LYS A 328 -0.71 7.03 -10.77
N ARG A 329 -0.85 5.72 -10.68
CA ARG A 329 -1.81 4.92 -11.45
C ARG A 329 -2.46 3.90 -10.54
N LEU A 330 -3.77 3.87 -10.54
CA LEU A 330 -4.57 2.88 -9.85
C LEU A 330 -5.35 2.09 -10.90
N VAL A 331 -5.14 0.78 -10.92
CA VAL A 331 -5.84 -0.15 -11.80
C VAL A 331 -6.80 -0.97 -10.94
N ARG A 332 -8.09 -0.91 -11.25
CA ARG A 332 -9.11 -1.73 -10.58
C ARG A 332 -9.69 -2.71 -11.57
N ARG A 333 -9.59 -4.00 -11.29
CA ARG A 333 -10.19 -5.08 -12.09
C ARG A 333 -11.36 -5.65 -11.32
N THR A 334 -12.55 -5.46 -11.88
CA THR A 334 -13.83 -5.83 -11.26
C THR A 334 -14.65 -6.64 -12.26
N HIS A 335 -15.51 -7.54 -11.77
CA HIS A 335 -16.44 -8.27 -12.64
C HIS A 335 -17.77 -7.49 -12.66
N ARG A 336 -18.21 -7.01 -13.82
CA ARG A 336 -19.55 -6.38 -13.93
C ARG A 336 -20.61 -7.41 -14.30
N LEU A 337 -21.78 -7.27 -13.67
CA LEU A 337 -22.99 -8.01 -14.08
C LEU A 337 -23.80 -7.16 -15.05
N GLY A 338 -24.23 -7.78 -16.16
CA GLY A 338 -25.24 -7.23 -17.04
C GLY A 338 -26.60 -7.22 -16.33
N GLY A 339 -26.91 -6.15 -15.62
CA GLY A 339 -28.21 -5.93 -14.99
C GLY A 339 -28.51 -4.44 -14.90
N LYS A 340 -29.69 -4.03 -15.40
CA LYS A 340 -30.16 -2.66 -15.56
C LYS A 340 -29.89 -1.76 -14.32
N ALA A 341 -28.84 -0.96 -14.40
CA ALA A 341 -28.63 0.22 -13.53
C ALA A 341 -28.14 1.45 -14.31
N ALA A 342 -28.34 1.46 -15.63
CA ALA A 342 -28.28 2.68 -16.45
C ALA A 342 -29.60 3.46 -16.29
N ALA A 343 -29.87 3.99 -15.10
CA ALA A 343 -30.98 4.93 -14.87
C ALA A 343 -30.85 5.65 -13.50
N ARG A 344 -29.69 6.26 -13.25
CA ARG A 344 -29.52 7.46 -12.41
C ARG A 344 -28.04 7.87 -12.43
N GLU A 345 -27.53 8.11 -13.63
CA GLU A 345 -26.21 8.71 -13.84
C GLU A 345 -26.29 10.19 -13.51
N GLY A 346 -25.93 10.51 -12.27
CA GLY A 346 -25.89 11.86 -11.74
C GLY A 346 -25.27 11.90 -10.35
N ASN A 347 -24.32 11.01 -10.04
CA ASN A 347 -23.39 11.17 -8.92
C ASN A 347 -22.27 10.14 -8.97
N TRP A 348 -21.15 10.56 -9.55
CA TRP A 348 -19.86 9.87 -9.56
C TRP A 348 -19.41 9.49 -8.14
N GLN A 349 -19.28 8.19 -7.87
CA GLN A 349 -18.56 7.66 -6.71
C GLN A 349 -17.14 7.23 -7.14
N PRO A 350 -16.07 7.98 -6.85
CA PRO A 350 -14.73 7.62 -7.33
C PRO A 350 -13.85 6.86 -6.30
N HIS A 351 -14.34 6.62 -5.07
CA HIS A 351 -13.46 6.17 -3.97
C HIS A 351 -14.05 5.13 -3.01
N SER A 352 -15.10 4.40 -3.42
CA SER A 352 -15.49 3.18 -2.71
C SER A 352 -15.17 2.01 -3.62
N PRO A 353 -14.30 1.06 -3.22
CA PRO A 353 -14.14 -0.16 -3.96
C PRO A 353 -15.40 -1.01 -3.75
N VAL A 354 -16.44 -0.70 -4.51
CA VAL A 354 -17.62 -1.56 -4.63
C VAL A 354 -17.25 -2.58 -5.70
N LEU A 355 -16.66 -3.70 -5.24
CA LEU A 355 -16.36 -4.85 -6.08
C LEU A 355 -17.58 -5.77 -6.08
N ASP A 356 -18.41 -5.60 -7.11
CA ASP A 356 -19.55 -6.48 -7.40
C ASP A 356 -19.03 -7.86 -7.77
N ALA A 357 -19.41 -8.88 -7.00
CA ALA A 357 -19.16 -10.27 -7.36
C ALA A 357 -20.41 -11.09 -7.04
N GLN A 358 -21.45 -10.95 -7.87
CA GLN A 358 -22.39 -12.05 -7.98
C GLN A 358 -21.74 -13.14 -8.83
N PHE A 359 -21.36 -14.24 -8.18
CA PHE A 359 -21.92 -15.57 -8.40
C PHE A 359 -20.87 -16.66 -8.19
N SER A 360 -21.21 -17.50 -7.21
CA SER A 360 -20.83 -18.89 -7.18
C SER A 360 -21.87 -19.65 -8.04
N TYR A 361 -21.40 -20.59 -8.86
CA TYR A 361 -22.19 -21.56 -9.63
C TYR A 361 -22.96 -21.04 -10.87
N SER A 362 -22.25 -20.70 -11.94
CA SER A 362 -22.64 -21.06 -13.31
C SER A 362 -21.54 -20.66 -14.31
N ASN A 363 -21.34 -21.49 -15.34
CA ASN A 363 -20.31 -21.39 -16.38
C ASN A 363 -20.53 -20.17 -17.31
N PHE A 364 -20.43 -18.94 -16.81
CA PHE A 364 -20.47 -17.74 -17.62
C PHE A 364 -19.34 -16.80 -17.21
N SER A 365 -18.32 -16.66 -18.08
CA SER A 365 -17.22 -15.72 -17.88
C SER A 365 -17.72 -14.30 -18.08
N LEU A 366 -18.04 -13.59 -16.99
CA LEU A 366 -18.39 -12.17 -17.05
C LEU A 366 -17.18 -11.36 -17.51
N PRO A 367 -17.38 -10.32 -18.35
CA PRO A 367 -16.29 -9.47 -18.79
C PRO A 367 -15.67 -8.74 -17.59
N ALA A 368 -14.36 -8.90 -17.42
CA ALA A 368 -13.60 -8.12 -16.46
C ALA A 368 -13.56 -6.66 -16.93
N VAL A 369 -14.07 -5.75 -16.11
CA VAL A 369 -13.99 -4.32 -16.35
C VAL A 369 -12.75 -3.80 -15.65
N THR A 370 -11.88 -3.16 -16.43
CA THR A 370 -10.69 -2.49 -15.92
C THR A 370 -10.96 -1.00 -15.86
N ASP A 371 -10.91 -0.45 -14.65
CA ASP A 371 -11.00 0.99 -14.40
C ASP A 371 -9.60 1.51 -14.05
N ILE A 372 -9.18 2.61 -14.68
CA ILE A 372 -7.83 3.17 -14.54
C ILE A 372 -7.95 4.62 -14.10
N ASP A 373 -7.56 4.88 -12.86
CA ASP A 373 -7.43 6.24 -12.33
C ASP A 373 -5.97 6.68 -12.39
N LEU A 374 -5.71 7.85 -12.98
CA LEU A 374 -4.39 8.49 -12.99
C LEU A 374 -4.34 9.63 -11.96
N PHE A 375 -3.35 9.59 -11.09
CA PHE A 375 -3.08 10.61 -10.08
C PHE A 375 -1.71 11.25 -10.39
N GLY A 376 -1.66 12.55 -10.67
CA GLY A 376 -0.39 13.20 -10.98
C GLY A 376 -0.55 14.51 -11.70
N CYS A 377 0.23 14.73 -12.76
CA CYS A 377 0.15 15.99 -13.49
C CYS A 377 -1.04 16.02 -14.47
N GLU A 378 -1.74 17.13 -14.43
CA GLU A 378 -2.82 17.55 -15.31
C GLU A 378 -2.36 18.73 -16.20
N ARG A 379 -3.23 19.18 -17.11
CA ARG A 379 -2.94 20.30 -18.02
C ARG A 379 -2.66 21.61 -17.29
N THR A 380 -3.31 21.82 -16.15
CA THR A 380 -3.19 23.04 -15.32
C THR A 380 -2.06 22.97 -14.29
N THR A 381 -1.38 21.83 -14.16
CA THR A 381 -0.32 21.61 -13.17
C THR A 381 1.04 21.42 -13.85
N LYS A 382 2.13 21.64 -13.09
CA LYS A 382 3.48 21.33 -13.59
C LYS A 382 3.66 19.84 -13.85
N SER A 383 4.55 19.50 -14.77
CA SER A 383 4.86 18.11 -15.09
C SER A 383 5.42 17.36 -13.87
N CYS A 384 5.11 16.06 -13.78
CA CYS A 384 5.74 15.20 -12.79
C CYS A 384 7.19 14.81 -13.15
N ILE A 385 7.71 15.19 -14.33
CA ILE A 385 9.10 14.95 -14.74
C ILE A 385 10.04 15.97 -14.11
N GLY A 386 9.58 17.21 -13.90
CA GLY A 386 10.42 18.29 -13.39
C GLY A 386 11.49 18.73 -14.39
N THR A 387 12.53 19.40 -13.90
CA THR A 387 13.70 19.76 -14.71
C THR A 387 14.63 18.54 -14.85
N VAL A 388 15.09 18.28 -16.06
CA VAL A 388 15.99 17.17 -16.38
C VAL A 388 17.43 17.69 -16.37
N TYR A 389 18.30 17.07 -15.57
CA TYR A 389 19.72 17.45 -15.48
C TYR A 389 20.57 16.31 -16.07
N ASN A 390 21.50 16.64 -16.97
CA ASN A 390 22.39 15.66 -17.64
C ASN A 390 21.64 14.45 -18.23
N SER A 391 20.52 14.72 -18.92
CA SER A 391 19.65 13.68 -19.50
C SER A 391 19.09 12.67 -18.48
N ARG A 392 19.07 13.01 -17.19
CA ARG A 392 18.55 12.17 -16.11
C ARG A 392 17.47 12.91 -15.31
N PRO A 393 16.19 12.53 -15.46
CA PRO A 393 15.11 13.05 -14.62
C PRO A 393 15.27 12.62 -13.15
N PHE A 394 14.65 13.35 -12.21
CA PHE A 394 14.87 13.07 -10.77
C PHE A 394 14.44 11.64 -10.36
N TYR A 395 13.43 11.08 -11.01
CA TYR A 395 12.90 9.75 -10.65
C TYR A 395 13.86 8.61 -10.98
N TYR A 396 14.81 8.83 -11.91
CA TYR A 396 15.90 7.89 -12.17
C TYR A 396 16.70 7.61 -10.89
N TYR A 397 17.00 8.65 -10.11
CA TYR A 397 17.71 8.52 -8.83
C TYR A 397 16.88 7.85 -7.73
N LEU A 398 15.57 7.73 -7.93
CA LEU A 398 14.66 7.01 -7.03
C LEU A 398 14.49 5.54 -7.41
N GLY A 399 15.17 5.05 -8.46
CA GLY A 399 14.96 3.71 -9.00
C GLY A 399 13.55 3.52 -9.55
N LYS A 400 12.96 4.58 -10.12
CA LYS A 400 11.61 4.58 -10.69
C LYS A 400 11.64 4.96 -12.15
N HIS A 401 10.61 4.54 -12.87
CA HIS A 401 10.38 4.87 -14.27
C HIS A 401 9.64 6.20 -14.44
N THR A 402 9.36 6.60 -15.67
CA THR A 402 8.55 7.81 -15.92
C THR A 402 7.16 7.67 -15.32
N PRO A 403 6.65 8.69 -14.62
CA PRO A 403 5.28 8.72 -14.13
C PRO A 403 4.25 8.38 -15.23
N PRO A 404 3.30 7.45 -14.98
CA PRO A 404 2.32 7.03 -15.99
C PRO A 404 1.44 8.19 -16.47
N CYS A 405 1.13 9.13 -15.58
CA CYS A 405 0.46 10.37 -15.97
C CYS A 405 1.27 11.18 -16.99
N CYS A 406 2.61 11.26 -16.89
CA CYS A 406 3.43 11.94 -17.91
C CYS A 406 3.51 11.17 -19.23
N LEU A 407 3.65 9.84 -19.17
CA LEU A 407 3.66 8.99 -20.36
C LEU A 407 2.37 9.16 -21.18
N ASP A 408 1.22 9.21 -20.51
CA ASP A 408 -0.08 9.49 -21.13
C ASP A 408 -0.08 10.84 -21.87
N LYS A 409 0.47 11.91 -21.26
CA LYS A 409 0.52 13.25 -21.87
C LYS A 409 1.56 13.32 -23.00
N LEU A 410 2.65 12.57 -22.93
CA LEU A 410 3.58 12.40 -24.04
C LEU A 410 2.87 11.79 -25.24
N LYS A 411 2.10 10.71 -25.04
CA LYS A 411 1.32 10.06 -26.10
C LYS A 411 0.27 11.01 -26.70
N THR A 412 -0.46 11.76 -25.86
CA THR A 412 -1.44 12.75 -26.34
C THR A 412 -0.78 13.86 -27.16
N THR A 413 0.33 14.42 -26.67
CA THR A 413 1.04 15.50 -27.37
C THR A 413 1.66 14.99 -28.68
N PHE A 414 2.20 13.78 -28.68
CA PHE A 414 2.69 13.11 -29.88
C PHE A 414 1.61 12.93 -30.94
N ASN A 415 0.44 12.39 -30.55
CA ASN A 415 -0.67 12.21 -31.48
C ASN A 415 -1.15 13.53 -32.09
N HIS A 416 -1.23 14.60 -31.28
CA HIS A 416 -1.60 15.93 -31.76
C HIS A 416 -0.58 16.48 -32.77
N VAL A 417 0.72 16.34 -32.50
CA VAL A 417 1.78 16.77 -33.44
C VAL A 417 1.69 16.02 -34.76
N LEU A 418 1.48 14.70 -34.72
CA LEU A 418 1.35 13.88 -35.92
C LEU A 418 0.13 14.33 -36.75
N GLU A 419 -1.01 14.56 -36.10
CA GLU A 419 -2.21 15.03 -36.78
C GLU A 419 -1.99 16.39 -37.45
N GLU A 420 -1.34 17.34 -36.80
CA GLU A 420 -0.95 18.61 -37.41
C GLU A 420 -0.03 18.40 -38.62
N PHE A 421 1.01 17.57 -38.49
CA PHE A 421 1.98 17.32 -39.56
C PHE A 421 1.35 16.64 -40.77
N GLU A 422 0.48 15.66 -40.57
CA GLU A 422 -0.22 14.95 -41.63
C GLU A 422 -1.23 15.87 -42.32
N ASN A 423 -1.98 16.68 -41.56
CA ASN A 423 -2.96 17.61 -42.11
C ASN A 423 -2.35 18.68 -43.01
N VAL A 424 -1.17 19.21 -42.65
CA VAL A 424 -0.47 20.23 -43.45
C VAL A 424 0.55 19.66 -44.44
N GLY A 425 0.72 18.33 -44.45
CA GLY A 425 1.63 17.62 -45.34
C GLY A 425 3.11 17.93 -45.10
N ILE A 426 3.54 17.96 -43.84
CA ILE A 426 4.96 18.07 -43.47
C ILE A 426 5.62 16.70 -43.59
N ARG A 427 6.77 16.60 -44.25
CA ARG A 427 7.58 15.38 -44.24
C ARG A 427 8.31 15.26 -42.91
N TYR A 428 8.02 14.18 -42.18
CA TYR A 428 8.58 13.91 -40.87
C TYR A 428 9.01 12.44 -40.74
N TRP A 429 9.84 12.14 -39.74
CA TRP A 429 10.20 10.78 -39.36
C TRP A 429 10.44 10.68 -37.85
N LEU A 430 10.16 9.50 -37.28
CA LEU A 430 10.47 9.18 -35.89
C LEU A 430 11.99 9.05 -35.72
N ASP A 431 12.52 9.57 -34.61
CA ASP A 431 13.98 9.65 -34.42
C ASP A 431 14.44 9.21 -33.01
N ASN A 432 15.76 9.05 -32.86
CA ASN A 432 16.47 8.76 -31.61
C ASN A 432 15.85 7.61 -30.79
N TYR A 433 15.69 7.80 -29.47
CA TYR A 433 15.16 6.78 -28.56
C TYR A 433 13.69 6.42 -28.82
N ALA A 434 12.91 7.30 -29.43
CA ALA A 434 11.53 6.99 -29.80
C ALA A 434 11.51 5.97 -30.95
N LEU A 435 12.37 6.16 -31.96
CA LEU A 435 12.56 5.18 -33.04
C LEU A 435 13.08 3.85 -32.53
N LYS A 436 14.09 3.87 -31.63
CA LYS A 436 14.56 2.66 -30.95
C LYS A 436 13.40 1.90 -30.27
N SER A 437 12.59 2.59 -29.46
CA SER A 437 11.50 1.97 -28.72
C SER A 437 10.41 1.40 -29.63
N ALA A 438 10.17 2.06 -30.78
CA ALA A 438 9.26 1.57 -31.81
C ALA A 438 9.72 0.23 -32.38
N ILE A 439 11.01 0.09 -32.71
CA ILE A 439 11.57 -1.16 -33.23
C ILE A 439 11.57 -2.27 -32.19
N GLU A 440 11.94 -1.98 -30.94
CA GLU A 440 12.06 -3.01 -29.89
C GLU A 440 10.69 -3.51 -29.39
N THR A 441 9.71 -2.61 -29.23
CA THR A 441 8.48 -2.93 -28.49
C THR A 441 7.20 -2.44 -29.13
N ASN A 442 7.27 -1.65 -30.21
CA ASN A 442 6.15 -0.88 -30.77
C ASN A 442 5.48 0.08 -29.76
N GLN A 443 6.10 0.31 -28.59
CA GLN A 443 5.58 1.11 -27.49
C GLN A 443 6.57 2.21 -27.11
N LEU A 444 6.08 3.22 -26.37
CA LEU A 444 6.93 4.22 -25.76
C LEU A 444 7.70 3.60 -24.58
N SER A 445 9.01 3.83 -24.51
CA SER A 445 9.85 3.38 -23.40
C SER A 445 9.27 3.82 -22.04
N PRO A 446 9.29 2.94 -21.01
CA PRO A 446 8.84 3.29 -19.66
C PRO A 446 9.65 4.44 -19.03
N ASP A 447 10.88 4.68 -19.51
CA ASP A 447 11.77 5.74 -19.04
C ASP A 447 11.75 7.00 -19.92
N ALA A 448 10.91 7.03 -20.96
CA ALA A 448 10.83 8.17 -21.86
C ALA A 448 10.33 9.42 -21.12
N TYR A 449 11.03 10.55 -21.27
CA TYR A 449 10.63 11.85 -20.73
C TYR A 449 10.36 12.90 -21.82
N ASP A 450 10.76 12.60 -23.05
CA ASP A 450 10.44 13.32 -24.28
C ASP A 450 10.28 12.34 -25.45
N ILE A 451 9.72 12.83 -26.55
CA ILE A 451 9.66 12.10 -27.83
C ILE A 451 10.29 13.03 -28.87
N ASP A 452 11.18 12.49 -29.70
CA ASP A 452 11.86 13.24 -30.75
C ASP A 452 11.25 12.86 -32.11
N ILE A 453 10.83 13.89 -32.87
CA ILE A 453 10.40 13.77 -34.26
C ILE A 453 11.28 14.69 -35.09
N SER A 454 11.78 14.20 -36.21
CA SER A 454 12.57 14.99 -37.15
C SER A 454 11.72 15.36 -38.36
N PHE A 455 11.96 16.52 -38.96
CA PHE A 455 11.18 17.00 -40.10
C PHE A 455 12.00 17.83 -41.07
N ASN A 456 11.53 17.95 -42.32
CA ASN A 456 12.19 18.78 -43.32
C ASN A 456 11.87 20.27 -43.10
N VAL A 457 12.90 21.08 -42.91
CA VAL A 457 12.79 22.53 -42.67
C VAL A 457 12.11 23.29 -43.82
N GLN A 458 12.19 22.78 -45.06
CA GLN A 458 11.52 23.36 -46.22
C GLN A 458 9.99 23.32 -46.11
N ASP A 459 9.46 22.38 -45.31
CA ASP A 459 8.02 22.22 -45.11
C ASP A 459 7.51 23.05 -43.91
N LEU A 460 8.39 23.77 -43.20
CA LEU A 460 8.04 24.48 -41.97
C LEU A 460 6.91 25.50 -42.17
N GLU A 461 6.98 26.26 -43.27
CA GLU A 461 6.00 27.30 -43.60
C GLU A 461 4.58 26.76 -43.85
N ARG A 462 4.40 25.43 -43.96
CA ARG A 462 3.09 24.79 -44.13
C ARG A 462 2.27 24.78 -42.84
N SER A 463 2.91 24.70 -41.67
CA SER A 463 2.20 24.75 -40.39
C SER A 463 2.14 26.18 -39.84
N ASN A 464 0.91 26.65 -39.66
CA ASN A 464 0.65 27.94 -39.03
C ASN A 464 1.17 28.01 -37.59
N ALA A 465 1.10 26.89 -36.85
CA ALA A 465 1.57 26.81 -35.47
C ALA A 465 3.08 26.98 -35.41
N MET A 466 3.83 26.23 -36.24
CA MET A 466 5.28 26.34 -36.30
C MET A 466 5.73 27.73 -36.79
N LYS A 467 5.13 28.27 -37.84
CA LYS A 467 5.41 29.62 -38.36
C LYS A 467 5.26 30.69 -37.30
N LYS A 468 4.16 30.68 -36.55
CA LYS A 468 3.93 31.64 -35.45
C LYS A 468 4.96 31.45 -34.34
N SER A 469 5.28 30.19 -34.01
CA SER A 469 6.22 29.85 -32.93
C SER A 469 7.68 30.24 -33.20
N GLN A 470 8.05 30.56 -34.45
CA GLN A 470 9.40 31.02 -34.80
C GLN A 470 9.80 32.33 -34.09
N SER A 471 8.84 33.27 -33.98
CA SER A 471 9.09 34.61 -33.43
C SER A 471 8.68 34.74 -31.97
N LYS A 472 7.57 34.09 -31.60
CA LYS A 472 7.06 34.10 -30.23
C LYS A 472 6.35 32.80 -29.92
N PRO A 473 6.37 32.35 -28.65
CA PRO A 473 5.57 31.21 -28.22
C PRO A 473 4.09 31.31 -28.65
N HIS A 474 3.53 30.21 -29.12
CA HIS A 474 2.16 30.12 -29.61
C HIS A 474 1.37 29.04 -28.84
N VAL A 475 0.16 29.37 -28.42
CA VAL A 475 -0.81 28.39 -27.90
C VAL A 475 -1.85 28.18 -28.97
N ASP A 476 -2.10 26.93 -29.35
CA ASP A 476 -3.13 26.59 -30.34
C ASP A 476 -4.53 26.52 -29.73
N ASN A 477 -5.51 26.12 -30.56
CA ASN A 477 -6.91 26.04 -30.18
C ASN A 477 -7.19 24.91 -29.17
N GLU A 478 -6.35 23.89 -29.12
CA GLU A 478 -6.48 22.74 -28.20
C GLU A 478 -5.69 22.94 -26.89
N GLY A 479 -4.94 24.04 -26.81
CA GLY A 479 -4.17 24.45 -25.65
C GLY A 479 -2.76 23.89 -25.58
N PHE A 480 -2.25 23.26 -26.65
CA PHE A 480 -0.82 22.89 -26.72
C PHE A 480 0.04 24.13 -26.96
N TYR A 481 1.25 24.07 -26.43
CA TYR A 481 2.15 25.21 -26.39
C TYR A 481 3.38 24.95 -27.26
N TRP A 482 3.44 25.68 -28.38
CA TRP A 482 4.46 25.59 -29.41
C TRP A 482 5.52 26.67 -29.16
N ILE A 483 6.76 26.23 -29.02
CA ILE A 483 7.90 27.12 -28.80
C ILE A 483 9.09 26.74 -29.67
N LYS A 484 9.82 27.73 -30.16
CA LYS A 484 11.17 27.54 -30.67
C LYS A 484 12.14 27.66 -29.50
N ALA A 485 12.95 26.63 -29.27
CA ALA A 485 13.98 26.66 -28.25
C ALA A 485 15.03 27.72 -28.64
N THR A 486 15.38 28.61 -27.69
CA THR A 486 16.45 29.59 -27.88
C THR A 486 17.79 28.88 -28.05
N ASP A 487 18.00 27.85 -27.24
CA ASP A 487 19.22 27.08 -27.19
C ASP A 487 19.03 25.88 -28.12
N GLY A 488 19.51 26.03 -29.36
CA GLY A 488 19.59 24.92 -30.32
C GLY A 488 18.63 24.94 -31.51
N HIS A 489 17.82 25.98 -31.66
CA HIS A 489 17.00 26.25 -32.86
C HIS A 489 16.01 25.13 -33.28
N TYR A 490 15.64 24.23 -32.37
CA TYR A 490 14.60 23.23 -32.59
C TYR A 490 13.25 23.72 -32.05
N PHE A 491 12.16 23.06 -32.43
CA PHE A 491 10.83 23.36 -31.89
C PHE A 491 10.45 22.36 -30.81
N ARG A 492 9.65 22.79 -29.84
CA ARG A 492 9.09 21.92 -28.81
C ARG A 492 7.61 22.20 -28.68
N VAL A 493 6.83 21.13 -28.68
CA VAL A 493 5.39 21.17 -28.45
C VAL A 493 5.14 20.61 -27.07
N GLN A 494 4.65 21.46 -26.16
CA GLN A 494 4.36 21.09 -24.79
C GLN A 494 2.86 20.86 -24.61
N PHE A 495 2.49 19.96 -23.71
CA PHE A 495 1.11 19.62 -23.39
C PHE A 495 0.28 20.84 -22.93
N SER A 496 0.93 21.78 -22.23
CA SER A 496 0.40 23.12 -22.00
C SER A 496 1.53 24.09 -21.60
N LYS A 497 1.20 25.37 -21.48
CA LYS A 497 2.13 26.38 -20.95
C LYS A 497 2.67 26.04 -19.55
N VAL A 498 1.87 25.38 -18.70
CA VAL A 498 2.27 25.01 -17.33
C VAL A 498 2.90 23.62 -17.30
N ASN A 499 2.41 22.70 -18.12
CA ASN A 499 2.85 21.32 -18.19
C ASN A 499 3.80 21.09 -19.37
N GLN A 500 5.11 21.11 -19.07
CA GLN A 500 6.19 21.09 -20.05
C GLN A 500 6.53 19.70 -20.63
N VAL A 501 5.72 18.68 -20.31
CA VAL A 501 5.80 17.38 -21.00
C VAL A 501 5.53 17.62 -22.47
N GLY A 502 6.37 17.09 -23.36
CA GLY A 502 6.27 17.46 -24.76
C GLY A 502 7.15 16.68 -25.71
N VAL A 503 6.95 17.00 -26.99
CA VAL A 503 7.64 16.42 -28.14
C VAL A 503 8.63 17.45 -28.67
N ASN A 504 9.86 17.03 -28.93
CA ASN A 504 10.85 17.86 -29.62
C ASN A 504 10.76 17.61 -31.12
N LEU A 505 10.76 18.69 -31.90
CA LEU A 505 10.72 18.68 -33.35
C LEU A 505 12.07 19.18 -33.87
N LEU A 506 12.79 18.31 -34.54
CA LEU A 506 14.17 18.50 -34.95
C LEU A 506 14.21 18.87 -36.44
N PRO A 507 14.57 20.12 -36.80
CA PRO A 507 14.59 20.55 -38.18
C PRO A 507 15.86 20.04 -38.90
N TYR A 508 15.67 19.42 -40.06
CA TYR A 508 16.75 19.01 -40.95
C TYR A 508 16.58 19.64 -42.33
N GLU A 509 17.71 19.99 -42.94
CA GLU A 509 17.82 20.44 -44.32
C GLU A 509 18.37 19.31 -45.19
N ILE A 510 17.69 19.04 -46.31
CA ILE A 510 18.11 18.03 -47.27
C ILE A 510 18.89 18.75 -48.37
N SER A 511 20.20 18.49 -48.46
CA SER A 511 21.11 19.12 -49.43
C SER A 511 21.87 18.06 -50.21
N GLY A 512 21.40 17.72 -51.41
CA GLY A 512 22.02 16.69 -52.24
C GLY A 512 21.96 15.33 -51.56
N ASN A 513 23.13 14.74 -51.31
CA ASN A 513 23.27 13.39 -50.72
C ASN A 513 23.31 13.38 -49.18
N GLU A 514 23.24 14.55 -48.53
CA GLU A 514 23.33 14.68 -47.08
C GLU A 514 22.09 15.36 -46.49
N VAL A 515 21.72 14.91 -45.29
CA VAL A 515 20.67 15.48 -44.46
C VAL A 515 21.33 16.12 -43.26
N ARG A 516 21.35 17.45 -43.22
CA ARG A 516 22.07 18.24 -42.21
C ARG A 516 21.10 18.81 -41.19
N ALA A 517 21.47 18.77 -39.92
CA ALA A 517 20.67 19.40 -38.88
C ALA A 517 20.70 20.93 -39.05
N SER A 518 19.52 21.56 -39.10
CA SER A 518 19.37 23.02 -39.23
C SER A 518 19.57 23.75 -37.89
N GLY A 519 19.67 23.01 -36.78
CA GLY A 519 19.88 23.53 -35.42
C GLY A 519 20.92 22.74 -34.63
N PHE A 520 21.28 23.26 -33.46
CA PHE A 520 22.30 22.69 -32.58
C PHE A 520 21.67 22.11 -31.30
N PHE A 521 21.31 20.82 -31.31
CA PHE A 521 20.64 20.16 -30.17
C PHE A 521 21.49 19.03 -29.57
N GLY A 522 22.81 19.26 -29.51
CA GLY A 522 23.78 18.33 -28.93
C GLY A 522 23.88 17.02 -29.71
N TRP A 523 23.97 15.90 -28.98
CA TRP A 523 24.12 14.56 -29.57
C TRP A 523 22.91 14.12 -30.42
N LYS A 524 21.73 14.71 -30.21
CA LYS A 524 20.50 14.36 -30.94
C LYS A 524 20.53 14.81 -32.41
N ALA A 525 21.43 15.75 -32.75
CA ALA A 525 21.60 16.35 -34.08
C ALA A 525 22.83 15.77 -34.78
N THR A 526 22.65 14.75 -35.62
CA THR A 526 23.75 14.19 -36.42
C THR A 526 23.41 14.24 -37.89
N THR A 527 24.36 14.66 -38.72
CA THR A 527 24.24 14.57 -40.18
C THR A 527 24.22 13.10 -40.61
N PHE A 528 23.39 12.76 -41.60
CA PHE A 528 23.30 11.42 -42.16
C PHE A 528 23.02 11.46 -43.67
N ALA A 529 23.17 10.32 -44.36
CA ALA A 529 22.96 10.22 -45.80
C ALA A 529 21.48 10.36 -46.20
N SER A 530 21.19 11.04 -47.31
CA SER A 530 19.82 11.19 -47.84
C SER A 530 19.17 9.87 -48.21
N ASP A 531 19.97 8.84 -48.51
CA ASP A 531 19.52 7.51 -48.90
C ASP A 531 18.61 6.89 -47.83
N TYR A 532 18.82 7.24 -46.56
CA TYR A 532 17.96 6.80 -45.45
C TYR A 532 16.52 7.33 -45.55
N LEU A 533 16.26 8.40 -46.30
CA LEU A 533 14.93 8.98 -46.50
C LEU A 533 14.32 8.63 -47.87
N HIS A 534 15.04 7.92 -48.74
CA HIS A 534 14.63 7.67 -50.12
C HIS A 534 14.76 6.18 -50.51
N PRO A 535 13.69 5.36 -50.34
CA PRO A 535 12.39 5.70 -49.77
C PRO A 535 12.39 5.66 -48.23
N MET A 536 11.55 6.47 -47.60
CA MET A 536 11.24 6.31 -46.18
C MET A 536 10.48 5.00 -45.95
N SER A 537 10.72 4.38 -44.81
CA SER A 537 10.00 3.19 -44.33
C SER A 537 8.93 3.59 -43.31
N THR A 538 8.15 2.61 -42.85
CA THR A 538 7.13 2.82 -41.80
C THR A 538 7.35 1.86 -40.65
N VAL A 539 7.17 2.33 -39.41
CA VAL A 539 7.24 1.52 -38.19
C VAL A 539 5.95 1.66 -37.39
N LEU A 540 5.53 0.58 -36.72
CA LEU A 540 4.41 0.64 -35.80
C LEU A 540 4.86 1.28 -34.48
N PHE A 541 4.26 2.41 -34.12
CA PHE A 541 4.55 3.07 -32.86
C PHE A 541 3.28 3.60 -32.23
N LEU A 542 3.01 3.20 -30.98
CA LEU A 542 1.81 3.61 -30.24
C LEU A 542 0.49 3.27 -30.97
N GLY A 543 0.50 2.19 -31.77
CA GLY A 543 -0.66 1.73 -32.54
C GLY A 543 -0.91 2.48 -33.86
N LYS A 544 -0.05 3.42 -34.25
CA LYS A 544 -0.09 4.11 -35.55
C LYS A 544 1.11 3.70 -36.40
N SER A 545 0.95 3.69 -37.73
CA SER A 545 2.04 3.49 -38.68
C SER A 545 2.73 4.83 -38.91
N ILE A 546 3.99 4.96 -38.46
CA ILE A 546 4.74 6.21 -38.44
C ILE A 546 5.89 6.15 -39.43
N MET A 547 6.16 7.25 -40.13
CA MET A 547 7.31 7.36 -41.03
C MET A 547 8.64 7.25 -40.27
N CYS A 548 9.58 6.50 -40.82
CA CYS A 548 10.93 6.32 -40.27
C CYS A 548 11.96 6.24 -41.41
N PRO A 549 13.24 6.49 -41.12
CA PRO A 549 14.30 6.22 -42.08
C PRO A 549 14.30 4.74 -42.48
N ASN A 550 14.69 4.41 -43.72
CA ASN A 550 14.97 3.01 -44.08
C ASN A 550 16.24 2.52 -43.37
N ASN A 551 16.51 1.21 -43.44
CA ASN A 551 17.68 0.59 -42.80
C ASN A 551 17.87 1.05 -41.34
N VAL A 552 16.78 1.02 -40.57
CA VAL A 552 16.65 1.67 -39.25
C VAL A 552 17.77 1.30 -38.27
N LEU A 553 18.25 0.05 -38.31
CA LEU A 553 19.31 -0.42 -37.43
C LEU A 553 20.63 0.33 -37.71
N GLU A 554 21.04 0.42 -38.98
CA GLU A 554 22.24 1.16 -39.39
C GLU A 554 22.10 2.66 -39.09
N TYR A 555 20.91 3.22 -39.33
CA TYR A 555 20.61 4.62 -39.00
C TYR A 555 20.78 4.90 -37.50
N LEU A 556 20.28 4.02 -36.63
CA LEU A 556 20.42 4.16 -35.17
C LEU A 556 21.86 3.91 -34.70
N GLU A 557 22.58 2.96 -35.31
CA GLU A 557 24.00 2.71 -35.04
C GLU A 557 24.87 3.92 -35.39
N GLY A 558 24.60 4.58 -36.52
CA GLY A 558 25.25 5.84 -36.90
C GLY A 558 25.05 6.97 -35.87
N LYS A 559 23.99 6.88 -35.06
CA LYS A 559 23.70 7.79 -33.93
C LYS A 559 24.22 7.30 -32.58
N ASN A 560 25.00 6.21 -32.56
CA ASN A 560 25.47 5.53 -31.35
C ASN A 560 24.33 5.01 -30.44
N ILE A 561 23.16 4.69 -31.02
CA ILE A 561 22.01 4.15 -30.30
C ILE A 561 21.93 2.65 -30.57
N LYS A 562 22.34 1.83 -29.60
CA LYS A 562 22.24 0.37 -29.70
C LYS A 562 20.80 -0.10 -29.48
N VAL A 563 20.31 -0.91 -30.41
CA VAL A 563 19.03 -1.63 -30.33
C VAL A 563 19.31 -3.01 -29.73
N LYS A 564 18.51 -3.45 -28.75
CA LYS A 564 18.58 -4.83 -28.25
C LYS A 564 17.90 -5.71 -29.29
N SER A 565 18.67 -6.53 -30.01
CA SER A 565 18.12 -7.61 -30.80
C SER A 565 17.82 -8.79 -29.88
N ASP A 566 16.58 -9.27 -29.86
CA ASP A 566 16.17 -10.46 -29.10
C ASP A 566 16.81 -11.79 -29.60
N ASN A 567 17.85 -11.71 -30.44
CA ASN A 567 18.54 -12.85 -31.06
C ASN A 567 20.02 -12.98 -30.66
N VAL A 568 20.47 -12.35 -29.57
CA VAL A 568 21.81 -12.62 -29.03
C VAL A 568 21.66 -13.20 -27.63
N ALA A 569 22.03 -14.48 -27.51
CA ALA A 569 22.22 -15.17 -26.24
C ALA A 569 23.07 -14.31 -25.30
N PRO A 570 22.88 -14.36 -23.97
CA PRO A 570 23.67 -13.57 -23.05
C PRO A 570 25.13 -14.01 -23.16
N GLU A 571 25.98 -13.16 -23.74
CA GLU A 571 27.41 -13.24 -23.47
C GLU A 571 27.63 -12.79 -22.03
N GLU A 572 28.26 -13.68 -21.26
CA GLU A 572 28.70 -13.47 -19.90
C GLU A 572 29.77 -12.36 -19.86
N GLU A 573 29.49 -11.25 -19.16
CA GLU A 573 30.50 -10.44 -18.45
C GLU A 573 29.94 -9.92 -17.12
#